data_AF-A0A6G5AA20-F1
#
_entry.id   AF-A0A6G5AA20-F1
#
_cell.length_a   1.000
_cell.length_b   1.000
_cell.length_c   1.000
_cell.angle_alpha   90.00
_cell.angle_beta   90.00
_cell.angle_gamma   90.00
#
_symmetry.space_group_name_H-M   'P 1'
#
loop_
_entity.id
_entity.type
_entity.pdbx_description
1 polymer ?
#
loop_
_entity_poly.entity_id
_entity_poly.type
_entity_poly.pdbx_seq_one_letter_code
_entity_poly.pdbx_strand_id
1 'polypeptide(L)'
;VDAAYPLREYLLTPYREYGAMNRQQKGFNCKFSGTRVLIENTFSTLKKRFRQLMYLELHTIYWLNKFIISCCILHNLCIDYGDEEPDDDNNDDGAPNAIQWENCTDNHSDETVEERALHKLGEIKRTKVLTELLRSDCGK
;
A
#
# COMPACT_ATOMS: atom_id res chain seq x y z
N VAL A 1 -7.22 8.92 6.30
CA VAL A 1 -7.61 7.67 5.60
C VAL A 1 -7.57 6.41 6.49
N ASP A 2 -7.08 6.44 7.74
CA ASP A 2 -7.03 5.25 8.63
C ASP A 2 -8.40 4.91 9.23
N ALA A 3 -9.36 5.83 9.09
CA ALA A 3 -10.77 5.59 9.41
C ALA A 3 -11.52 4.92 8.23
N ALA A 4 -11.13 5.21 6.98
CA ALA A 4 -11.78 4.64 5.79
C ALA A 4 -11.35 3.18 5.53
N TYR A 5 -10.16 2.81 5.99
CA TYR A 5 -9.62 1.45 5.90
C TYR A 5 -9.36 0.92 7.30
N PRO A 6 -10.39 0.45 7.99
CA PRO A 6 -10.23 -0.02 9.34
C PRO A 6 -9.35 -1.28 9.35
N LEU A 7 -8.66 -1.52 10.47
CA LEU A 7 -7.79 -2.69 10.62
C LEU A 7 -8.59 -3.98 10.46
N ARG A 8 -8.10 -4.89 9.60
CA ARG A 8 -8.70 -6.21 9.32
C ARG A 8 -7.60 -7.26 9.18
N GLU A 9 -7.98 -8.53 9.20
CA GLU A 9 -7.03 -9.63 8.95
C GLU A 9 -6.38 -9.54 7.55
N TYR A 10 -7.13 -9.04 6.57
CA TYR A 10 -6.71 -8.85 5.19
C TYR A 10 -6.19 -7.44 4.87
N LEU A 11 -6.23 -6.51 5.84
CA LEU A 11 -5.83 -5.12 5.64
C LEU A 11 -5.17 -4.56 6.91
N LEU A 12 -3.84 -4.52 6.88
CA LEU A 12 -3.05 -4.02 7.99
C LEU A 12 -2.87 -2.50 7.87
N THR A 13 -3.05 -1.81 8.99
CA THR A 13 -2.78 -0.38 9.12
C THR A 13 -1.64 -0.11 10.11
N PRO A 14 -0.94 1.03 10.00
CA PRO A 14 0.01 1.47 11.00
C PRO A 14 -0.61 1.52 12.41
N TYR A 15 0.22 1.45 13.43
CA TYR A 15 -0.21 1.82 14.78
C TYR A 15 -0.47 3.33 14.82
N ARG A 16 -1.66 3.74 15.30
CA ARG A 16 -2.01 5.15 15.44
C ARG A 16 -1.16 5.81 16.54
N GLU A 17 -0.77 7.06 16.34
CA GLU A 17 0.11 7.81 17.24
C GLU A 17 -0.65 8.48 18.41
N TYR A 18 -1.61 7.78 19.02
CA TYR A 18 -2.28 8.29 20.22
C TYR A 18 -1.46 7.93 21.46
N GLY A 19 -0.44 8.73 21.77
CA GLY A 19 0.39 8.62 22.98
C GLY A 19 1.76 7.95 22.78
N ALA A 20 2.31 7.39 23.87
CA ALA A 20 3.66 6.81 23.85
C ALA A 20 3.69 5.45 23.14
N MET A 21 4.01 5.48 21.85
CA MET A 21 4.23 4.28 21.05
C MET A 21 5.46 3.51 21.54
N ASN A 22 5.32 2.20 21.74
CA ASN A 22 6.45 1.36 22.17
C ASN A 22 7.46 1.15 21.01
N ARG A 23 8.68 0.73 21.34
CA ARG A 23 9.77 0.58 20.35
C ARG A 23 9.40 -0.39 19.21
N GLN A 24 8.64 -1.44 19.51
CA GLN A 24 8.25 -2.44 18.51
C GLN A 24 7.22 -1.89 17.52
N GLN A 25 6.23 -1.14 18.00
CA GLN A 25 5.23 -0.46 17.18
C GLN A 25 5.88 0.60 16.28
N LYS A 26 6.86 1.36 16.79
CA LYS A 26 7.65 2.30 15.97
C LYS A 26 8.42 1.57 14.87
N GLY A 27 9.05 0.44 15.21
CA GLY A 27 9.73 -0.42 14.24
C GLY A 27 8.78 -0.97 13.17
N PHE A 28 7.58 -1.40 13.56
CA PHE A 28 6.53 -1.81 12.64
C PHE A 28 6.15 -0.69 11.67
N ASN A 29 5.81 0.50 12.20
CA ASN A 29 5.39 1.64 11.38
C ASN A 29 6.49 2.07 10.40
N CYS A 30 7.75 2.05 10.83
CA CYS A 30 8.90 2.35 9.96
C CYS A 30 9.05 1.35 8.81
N LYS A 31 8.95 0.03 9.10
CA LYS A 31 8.98 -0.99 8.04
C LYS A 31 7.75 -0.89 7.14
N PHE A 32 6.58 -0.63 7.71
CA PHE A 32 5.33 -0.47 6.98
C PHE A 32 5.40 0.72 6.00
N SER A 33 5.87 1.88 6.46
CA SER A 33 6.06 3.05 5.60
C SER A 33 7.11 2.81 4.52
N GLY A 34 8.24 2.17 4.86
CA GLY A 34 9.26 1.78 3.87
C GLY A 34 8.71 0.85 2.79
N THR A 35 7.94 -0.17 3.15
CA THR A 35 7.26 -1.05 2.19
C THR A 35 6.28 -0.27 1.31
N ARG A 36 5.54 0.68 1.87
CA ARG A 36 4.62 1.53 1.08
C ARG A 36 5.36 2.38 0.06
N VAL A 37 6.43 3.04 0.46
CA VAL A 37 7.26 3.84 -0.46
C VAL A 37 7.78 2.97 -1.61
N LEU A 38 8.25 1.75 -1.32
CA LEU A 38 8.70 0.81 -2.35
C LEU A 38 7.57 0.45 -3.34
N ILE A 39 6.37 0.14 -2.83
CA ILE A 39 5.20 -0.19 -3.66
C ILE A 39 4.76 1.03 -4.49
N GLU A 40 4.70 2.22 -3.89
CA GLU A 40 4.30 3.46 -4.54
C GLU A 40 5.29 3.83 -5.67
N ASN A 41 6.60 3.66 -5.44
CA ASN A 41 7.62 3.84 -6.46
C ASN A 41 7.50 2.80 -7.59
N THR A 42 7.26 1.54 -7.24
CA THR A 42 7.07 0.45 -8.24
C THR A 42 5.87 0.75 -9.14
N PHE A 43 4.74 1.16 -8.57
CA PHE A 43 3.57 1.51 -9.38
C PHE A 43 3.78 2.77 -10.20
N SER A 44 4.46 3.79 -9.66
CA SER A 44 4.82 4.99 -10.41
C SER A 44 5.61 4.62 -11.67
N THR A 45 6.61 3.75 -11.49
CA THR A 45 7.46 3.23 -12.55
C THR A 45 6.68 2.43 -13.60
N LEU A 46 5.84 1.48 -13.15
CA LEU A 46 4.96 0.69 -14.02
C LEU A 46 4.03 1.59 -14.87
N LYS A 47 3.47 2.63 -14.25
CA LYS A 47 2.55 3.58 -14.89
C LYS A 47 3.26 4.49 -15.89
N LYS A 48 4.51 4.89 -15.62
CA LYS A 48 5.36 5.62 -16.58
C LYS A 48 5.62 4.78 -17.83
N ARG A 49 6.02 3.52 -17.63
CA ARG A 49 6.29 2.56 -18.71
C ARG A 49 5.03 2.23 -19.54
N PHE A 50 3.91 2.00 -18.88
CA PHE A 50 2.63 1.70 -19.54
C PHE A 50 1.63 2.82 -19.27
N ARG A 51 1.78 3.96 -19.95
CA ARG A 51 0.93 5.15 -19.77
C ARG A 51 -0.58 4.88 -19.89
N GLN A 52 -0.97 3.85 -20.64
CA GLN A 52 -2.37 3.39 -20.71
C GLN A 52 -2.95 3.03 -19.34
N LEU A 53 -2.11 2.68 -18.36
CA LEU A 53 -2.53 2.43 -16.98
C LEU A 53 -3.04 3.69 -16.24
N MET A 54 -2.80 4.89 -16.79
CA MET A 54 -3.36 6.14 -16.27
C MET A 54 -4.81 6.35 -16.71
N TYR A 55 -5.16 5.87 -17.91
CA TYR A 55 -6.47 6.09 -18.53
C TYR A 55 -6.99 4.78 -19.15
N LEU A 56 -7.41 3.82 -18.31
CA LEU A 56 -7.98 2.56 -18.81
C LEU A 56 -9.45 2.71 -19.17
N GLU A 57 -9.74 2.71 -20.46
CA GLU A 57 -11.10 2.59 -21.00
C GLU A 57 -11.41 1.12 -21.36
N LEU A 58 -11.43 0.24 -20.34
CA LEU A 58 -11.83 -1.16 -20.52
C LEU A 58 -13.21 -1.38 -19.91
N HIS A 59 -14.15 -1.89 -20.71
CA HIS A 59 -15.55 -2.01 -20.32
C HIS A 59 -15.85 -3.16 -19.35
N THR A 60 -14.90 -4.07 -19.11
CA THR A 60 -15.12 -5.18 -18.16
C THR A 60 -13.93 -5.37 -17.22
N ILE A 61 -14.25 -5.73 -15.98
CA ILE A 61 -13.28 -6.09 -14.93
C ILE A 61 -12.39 -7.25 -15.39
N TYR A 62 -12.93 -8.17 -16.20
CA TYR A 62 -12.15 -9.29 -16.74
C TYR A 62 -10.99 -8.82 -17.61
N TRP A 63 -11.26 -7.95 -18.60
CA TRP A 63 -10.22 -7.42 -19.48
C TRP A 63 -9.26 -6.49 -18.73
N LEU A 64 -9.78 -5.70 -17.79
CA LEU A 64 -8.98 -4.83 -16.94
C LEU A 64 -7.91 -5.61 -16.17
N ASN A 65 -8.30 -6.69 -15.49
CA ASN A 65 -7.36 -7.53 -14.75
C ASN A 65 -6.32 -8.16 -15.68
N LYS A 66 -6.74 -8.70 -16.83
CA LYS A 66 -5.82 -9.31 -17.80
C LYS A 66 -4.81 -8.30 -18.32
N PHE A 67 -5.25 -7.08 -18.61
CA PHE A 67 -4.38 -6.01 -19.06
C PHE A 67 -3.34 -5.62 -18.00
N ILE A 68 -3.79 -5.35 -16.76
CA ILE A 68 -2.89 -4.98 -15.65
C ILE A 68 -1.86 -6.08 -15.40
N ILE A 69 -2.26 -7.35 -15.36
CA ILE A 69 -1.36 -8.49 -15.16
C ILE A 69 -0.33 -8.56 -16.32
N SER A 70 -0.77 -8.34 -17.56
CA SER A 70 0.12 -8.35 -18.72
C SER A 70 1.17 -7.24 -18.62
N CYS A 71 0.80 -6.03 -18.19
CA CYS A 71 1.74 -4.95 -17.92
C CYS A 71 2.77 -5.34 -16.84
N CYS A 72 2.35 -5.96 -15.74
CA CYS A 72 3.28 -6.41 -14.70
C CYS A 72 4.26 -7.48 -15.22
N ILE A 73 3.77 -8.43 -16.03
CA ILE A 73 4.63 -9.47 -16.63
C ILE A 73 5.66 -8.83 -17.57
N LEU A 74 5.22 -7.92 -18.45
CA LEU A 74 6.11 -7.23 -19.38
C LEU A 74 7.11 -6.33 -18.65
N HIS A 75 6.69 -5.65 -17.59
CA HIS A 75 7.60 -4.85 -16.74
C HIS A 75 8.72 -5.69 -16.16
N ASN A 76 8.38 -6.83 -15.56
CA ASN A 76 9.38 -7.73 -14.99
C ASN A 76 10.33 -8.27 -16.07
N LEU A 77 9.78 -8.60 -17.25
CA LEU A 77 10.59 -9.03 -18.39
C LEU A 77 11.61 -7.95 -18.80
N CYS A 78 11.18 -6.69 -18.90
CA CYS A 78 12.07 -5.57 -19.17
C CYS A 78 13.19 -5.44 -18.13
N ILE A 79 12.85 -5.55 -16.83
CA ILE A 79 13.85 -5.53 -15.75
C ILE A 79 14.88 -6.65 -15.93
N ASP A 80 14.41 -7.88 -16.21
CA ASP A 80 15.28 -9.05 -16.38
C ASP A 80 16.25 -8.91 -17.58
N TYR A 81 15.83 -8.20 -18.63
CA TYR A 81 16.67 -7.90 -19.80
C TYR A 81 17.50 -6.61 -19.67
N GLY A 82 17.43 -5.93 -18.53
CA GLY A 82 18.16 -4.67 -18.30
C GLY A 82 17.66 -3.50 -19.13
N ASP A 83 16.39 -3.52 -19.54
CA ASP A 83 15.74 -2.42 -20.23
C ASP A 83 15.53 -1.25 -19.27
N GLU A 84 16.17 -0.12 -19.58
CA GLU A 84 16.18 1.06 -18.73
C GLU A 84 14.77 1.63 -18.55
N GLU A 85 14.55 2.29 -17.41
CA GLU A 85 13.29 2.99 -17.19
C GLU A 85 13.15 4.13 -18.20
N PRO A 86 11.95 4.35 -18.78
CA PRO A 86 11.76 5.46 -19.69
C PRO A 86 12.09 6.77 -18.99
N ASP A 87 12.93 7.58 -19.64
CA ASP A 87 13.31 8.90 -19.16
C ASP A 87 12.09 9.76 -18.88
N ASP A 88 12.18 10.57 -17.81
CA ASP A 88 11.16 11.53 -17.40
C ASP A 88 11.19 12.71 -18.37
N ASP A 89 10.67 12.52 -19.59
CA ASP A 89 10.49 13.63 -20.52
C ASP A 89 9.40 14.53 -19.95
N ASN A 90 9.86 15.61 -19.32
CA ASN A 90 9.07 16.60 -18.60
C ASN A 90 8.02 17.22 -19.52
N ASN A 91 6.85 16.58 -19.63
CA ASN A 91 5.62 17.22 -20.05
C ASN A 91 4.54 16.80 -19.05
N ASP A 92 4.34 17.70 -18.09
CA ASP A 92 3.16 17.81 -17.24
C ASP A 92 1.91 17.59 -18.08
N ASP A 93 1.09 16.62 -17.69
CA ASP A 93 -0.35 16.58 -17.97
C ASP A 93 -1.02 15.69 -16.90
N GLY A 94 -1.12 16.23 -15.68
CA GLY A 94 -2.09 15.76 -14.70
C GLY A 94 -1.59 14.67 -13.75
N ALA A 95 -0.85 15.07 -12.71
CA ALA A 95 -0.74 14.26 -11.51
C ALA A 95 -2.00 14.42 -10.65
N PRO A 96 -2.87 13.40 -10.50
CA PRO A 96 -3.68 13.31 -9.30
C PRO A 96 -3.00 12.33 -8.36
N ASN A 97 -1.85 12.68 -7.78
CA ASN A 97 -1.26 11.92 -6.67
C ASN A 97 -0.23 12.71 -5.86
N ALA A 98 -0.64 13.86 -5.33
CA ALA A 98 -0.47 14.02 -3.91
C ALA A 98 -1.80 13.58 -3.29
N ILE A 99 -1.91 12.34 -2.82
CA ILE A 99 -2.95 12.05 -1.82
C ILE A 99 -2.53 12.84 -0.60
N GLN A 100 -2.99 14.08 -0.52
CA GLN A 100 -2.83 14.92 0.65
C GLN A 100 -3.70 14.28 1.71
N TRP A 101 -3.06 13.54 2.61
CA TRP A 101 -3.74 12.96 3.76
C TRP A 101 -4.18 14.11 4.66
N GLU A 102 -5.42 14.55 4.49
CA GLU A 102 -6.05 15.45 5.44
C GLU A 102 -6.46 14.67 6.69
N ASN A 103 -6.13 15.23 7.84
CA ASN A 103 -6.50 14.70 9.15
C ASN A 103 -8.00 14.94 9.38
N CYS A 104 -8.84 13.95 9.09
CA CYS A 104 -10.25 13.98 9.47
C CYS A 104 -10.41 13.46 10.90
N THR A 105 -10.98 14.31 11.77
CA THR A 105 -11.35 14.00 13.16
C THR A 105 -12.57 13.09 13.21
N ASP A 106 -12.52 12.08 14.09
CA ASP A 106 -13.57 11.07 14.30
C ASP A 106 -14.93 11.68 14.68
N ASN A 107 -15.99 11.26 13.98
CA ASN A 107 -17.36 11.30 14.47
C ASN A 107 -17.74 9.88 14.90
N HIS A 108 -18.01 9.72 16.19
CA HIS A 108 -18.33 8.47 16.87
C HIS A 108 -19.71 7.95 16.43
N SER A 109 -19.75 6.92 15.59
CA SER A 109 -20.95 6.10 15.34
C SER A 109 -20.81 4.74 16.03
N ASP A 110 -21.92 4.25 16.59
CA ASP A 110 -22.04 3.04 17.41
C ASP A 110 -21.42 1.80 16.72
N GLU A 111 -20.31 1.30 17.27
CA GLU A 111 -19.46 0.27 16.65
C GLU A 111 -20.07 -1.13 16.86
N THR A 112 -20.39 -1.82 15.77
CA THR A 112 -21.07 -3.12 15.82
C THR A 112 -20.20 -4.21 16.44
N VAL A 113 -20.82 -5.28 16.97
CA VAL A 113 -20.10 -6.44 17.52
C VAL A 113 -19.22 -7.10 16.45
N GLU A 114 -19.70 -7.15 15.22
CA GLU A 114 -18.98 -7.70 14.07
C GLU A 114 -17.72 -6.88 13.73
N GLU A 115 -17.83 -5.54 13.71
CA GLU A 115 -16.67 -4.67 13.47
C GLU A 115 -15.59 -4.83 14.53
N ARG A 116 -15.98 -4.98 15.80
CA ARG A 116 -15.03 -5.27 16.89
C ARG A 116 -14.34 -6.62 16.71
N ALA A 117 -15.06 -7.66 16.28
CA ALA A 117 -14.47 -8.97 16.01
C ALA A 117 -13.47 -8.90 14.83
N LEU A 118 -13.84 -8.24 13.74
CA LEU A 118 -12.97 -8.04 12.58
C LEU A 118 -11.72 -7.23 12.91
N HIS A 119 -11.87 -6.17 13.71
CA HIS A 119 -10.74 -5.39 14.22
C HIS A 119 -9.81 -6.28 15.06
N LYS A 120 -10.38 -7.14 15.91
CA LYS A 120 -9.58 -8.04 16.74
C LYS A 120 -8.76 -9.04 15.93
N LEU A 121 -9.33 -9.61 14.86
CA LEU A 121 -8.58 -10.46 13.93
C LEU A 121 -7.42 -9.71 13.27
N GLY A 122 -7.64 -8.45 12.89
CA GLY A 122 -6.58 -7.60 12.35
C GLY A 122 -5.46 -7.31 13.37
N GLU A 123 -5.78 -7.08 14.65
CA GLU A 123 -4.78 -6.93 15.71
C GLU A 123 -3.92 -8.19 15.89
N ILE A 124 -4.56 -9.36 15.87
CA ILE A 124 -3.88 -10.65 15.98
C ILE A 124 -2.91 -10.82 14.80
N LYS A 125 -3.37 -10.56 13.58
CA LYS A 125 -2.54 -10.64 12.37
C LYS A 125 -1.35 -9.67 12.44
N ARG A 126 -1.59 -8.40 12.81
CA ARG A 126 -0.54 -7.38 12.92
C ARG A 126 0.51 -7.77 13.95
N THR A 127 0.08 -8.29 15.10
CA THR A 127 0.99 -8.74 16.17
C THR A 127 1.82 -9.94 15.73
N LYS A 128 1.23 -10.86 14.98
CA LYS A 128 1.97 -12.00 14.39
C LYS A 128 3.04 -11.52 13.41
N VAL A 129 2.69 -10.63 12.48
CA VAL A 129 3.64 -10.03 11.51
C VAL A 129 4.74 -9.27 12.23
N LEU A 130 4.41 -8.47 13.25
CA LEU A 130 5.40 -7.78 14.07
C LEU A 130 6.38 -8.76 14.73
N THR A 131 5.89 -9.87 15.27
CA THR A 131 6.74 -10.89 15.89
C THR A 131 7.66 -11.55 14.86
N GLU A 132 7.16 -11.85 13.66
CA GLU A 132 7.97 -12.38 12.55
C GLU A 132 9.05 -11.38 12.11
N LEU A 133 8.72 -10.08 12.03
CA LEU A 133 9.67 -9.01 11.70
C LEU A 133 10.75 -8.81 12.76
N LEU A 134 10.45 -9.06 14.04
CA LEU A 134 11.44 -8.99 15.13
C LEU A 134 12.37 -10.20 15.12
N ARG A 135 11.89 -11.38 14.72
CA ARG A 135 12.72 -12.59 14.58
C ARG A 135 13.74 -12.45 13.45
N SER A 136 13.39 -11.78 12.35
CA SER A 136 14.31 -11.58 11.23
C SER A 136 15.40 -10.54 11.50
N ASP A 137 15.15 -9.57 12.40
CA ASP A 137 16.16 -8.58 12.80
C ASP A 137 17.20 -9.13 13.79
N CYS A 138 16.93 -10.25 14.47
CA CYS A 138 17.85 -10.89 15.42
C CYS A 138 18.93 -11.77 14.74
N GLY A 139 18.94 -11.83 13.41
CA GLY A 139 19.84 -12.67 12.61
C GLY A 139 20.88 -11.91 11.78
N LYS A 140 21.14 -10.63 12.08
CA LYS A 140 22.19 -9.82 11.45
C LYS A 140 23.17 -9.29 12.47
#